data_AF-A0A0A0JMH9-F1
#
_entry.id   AF-A0A0A0JMH9-F1
#
_cell.length_a   1.000
_cell.length_b   1.000
_cell.length_c   1.000
_cell.angle_alpha   90.00
_cell.angle_beta   90.00
_cell.angle_gamma   90.00
#
_symmetry.space_group_name_H-M   'P 1'
#
loop_
_entity.id
_entity.type
_entity.pdbx_description
1 polymer ?
#
loop_
_entity_poly.entity_id
_entity_poly.type
_entity_poly.pdbx_seq_one_letter_code
_entity_poly.pdbx_strand_id
1 'polypeptide(L)' 'MKDKLVVKVTRDQIQSARALIEFAGGEDKVDPVIVRIARAQRPPRQARTAS' A
#
# COMPACT_ATOMS: atom_id res chain seq x y z
N MET A 1 17.96 -16.75 6.24
CA MET A 1 17.56 -15.43 5.71
C MET A 1 16.06 -15.51 5.43
N LYS A 2 15.21 -14.66 6.02
CA LYS A 2 13.77 -14.70 5.73
C LYS A 2 13.53 -13.96 4.41
N ASP A 3 13.13 -14.69 3.37
CA ASP A 3 12.73 -14.11 2.09
C ASP A 3 11.63 -13.07 2.32
N LYS A 4 11.86 -11.84 1.82
CA LYS A 4 10.86 -10.78 1.92
C LYS A 4 9.74 -11.09 0.93
N LEU A 5 8.59 -11.54 1.43
CA LEU A 5 7.36 -11.68 0.66
C LEU A 5 6.88 -10.30 0.20
N VAL A 6 6.95 -10.04 -1.11
CA VAL A 6 6.42 -8.84 -1.75
C VAL A 6 4.99 -9.12 -2.18
N VAL A 7 4.03 -8.46 -1.54
CA VAL A 7 2.61 -8.53 -1.91
C VAL A 7 2.25 -7.29 -2.72
N LYS A 8 1.67 -7.50 -3.91
CA LYS A 8 1.16 -6.43 -4.77
C LYS A 8 -0.29 -6.13 -4.41
N VAL A 9 -0.63 -4.85 -4.36
CA VAL A 9 -2.00 -4.37 -4.09
C VAL A 9 -2.48 -3.47 -5.21
N THR A 10 -3.78 -3.46 -5.45
CA THR A 10 -4.41 -2.61 -6.46
C THR A 10 -4.63 -1.19 -5.93
N ARG A 11 -4.94 -0.25 -6.83
CA ARG A 11 -5.31 1.12 -6.44
C ARG A 11 -6.55 1.16 -5.57
N ASP A 12 -7.54 0.34 -5.90
CA ASP A 12 -8.81 0.28 -5.17
C ASP A 12 -8.57 -0.23 -3.75
N GLN A 13 -7.73 -1.25 -3.57
CA GLN A 13 -7.34 -1.73 -2.24
C GLN A 13 -6.64 -0.63 -1.40
N ILE A 14 -5.80 0.19 -2.03
CA ILE A 14 -5.16 1.35 -1.38
C ILE A 14 -6.23 2.37 -0.96
N GLN A 15 -7.20 2.67 -1.84
CA GLN A 15 -8.28 3.61 -1.53
C GLN A 15 -9.21 3.09 -0.44
N SER A 16 -9.62 1.82 -0.49
CA SER A 16 -10.42 1.19 0.56
C SER A 16 -9.70 1.20 1.91
N ALA A 17 -8.38 0.93 1.93
CA ALA A 17 -7.59 0.98 3.16
C ALA A 17 -7.55 2.41 3.76
N ARG A 18 -7.44 3.44 2.92
CA ARG A 18 -7.51 4.84 3.37
C ARG A 18 -8.88 5.21 3.92
N ALA A 19 -9.94 4.83 3.22
CA ALA A 19 -11.31 5.06 3.68
C ALA A 19 -11.57 4.35 5.02
N LEU A 20 -11.03 3.15 5.20
CA LEU A 20 -11.16 2.41 6.47
C LEU A 20 -10.44 3.11 7.63
N ILE A 21 -9.25 3.66 7.41
CA ILE A 21 -8.50 4.45 8.41
C ILE A 21 -9.29 5.70 8.80
N GLU A 22 -9.84 6.42 7.82
CA GLU A 22 -10.65 7.61 8.05
C GLU A 22 -11.93 7.27 8.83
N PHE A 23 -12.64 6.22 8.42
CA PHE A 23 -13.84 5.73 9.10
C PHE A 23 -13.55 5.29 10.54
N ALA A 24 -12.41 4.64 10.78
CA ALA A 24 -11.99 4.21 12.11
C ALA A 24 -11.49 5.37 12.99
N GLY A 25 -11.27 6.56 12.42
CA GLY A 25 -10.82 7.76 13.14
C GLY A 25 -9.31 7.82 13.40
N GLY A 26 -8.51 7.02 12.70
CA GLY A 26 -7.06 7.04 12.85
C GLY A 26 -6.36 5.73 12.49
N GLU A 27 -5.06 5.82 12.20
CA GLU A 27 -4.23 4.64 11.91
C GLU A 27 -4.03 3.72 13.13
N ASP A 28 -4.12 4.26 14.35
CA ASP A 28 -4.01 3.51 15.61
C ASP A 28 -5.25 2.64 15.91
N LYS A 29 -6.32 2.81 15.14
CA LYS A 29 -7.59 2.08 15.28
C LYS A 29 -7.74 0.92 14.30
N VAL A 30 -6.76 0.70 13.42
CA VAL A 30 -6.79 -0.36 12.40
C VAL A 30 -5.59 -1.29 12.52
N ASP A 31 -5.68 -2.45 11.89
CA ASP A 31 -4.53 -3.36 11.83
C ASP A 31 -3.34 -2.71 11.08
N PRO A 32 -2.10 -2.86 11.55
CA PRO A 32 -0.90 -2.33 10.88
C PRO A 32 -0.76 -2.75 9.40
N VAL A 33 -1.32 -3.89 8.99
CA VAL A 33 -1.32 -4.31 7.58
C VAL A 33 -2.13 -3.35 6.70
N ILE A 34 -3.24 -2.80 7.20
CA ILE A 34 -4.07 -1.82 6.48
C ILE A 34 -3.26 -0.54 6.25
N VAL A 35 -2.51 -0.09 7.25
CA VAL A 35 -1.63 1.08 7.14
C VAL A 35 -0.55 0.83 6.07
N ARG A 36 0.04 -0.37 6.04
CA ARG A 36 1.02 -0.74 5.01
C ARG A 36 0.42 -0.74 3.60
N ILE A 37 -0.83 -1.16 3.44
CA ILE A 37 -1.56 -1.12 2.17
C ILE A 37 -1.85 0.33 1.77
N ALA A 38 -2.38 1.15 2.68
CA ALA A 38 -2.73 2.56 2.42
C ALA A 38 -1.52 3.41 1.98
N ARG A 39 -0.33 3.05 2.47
CA ARG A 39 0.97 3.69 2.17
C ARG A 39 1.73 3.03 1.00
N ALA A 40 1.17 2.01 0.35
CA ALA A 40 1.83 1.33 -0.76
C ALA A 40 2.15 2.33 -1.89
N GLN A 41 3.42 2.40 -2.28
CA GLN A 41 3.88 3.29 -3.34
C GLN A 41 3.87 2.59 -4.69
N ARG A 42 3.58 3.36 -5.74
CA ARG A 42 3.77 2.86 -7.10
C ARG A 42 5.27 2.69 -7.33
N PRO A 43 5.73 1.55 -7.87
CA PRO A 43 7.14 1.43 -8.23
C PRO A 43 7.49 2.57 -9.20
N PRO A 44 8.68 3.18 -9.05
CA PRO A 44 9.12 4.22 -9.95
C PRO A 44 9.03 3.67 -11.37
N ARG A 45 8.42 4.44 -12.27
CA ARG A 45 8.39 4.12 -13.69
C ARG A 45 9.84 4.11 -14.13
N GLN A 46 10.49 2.94 -14.17
CA GLN A 46 11.76 2.77 -14.86
C GLN A 46 11.53 3.38 -16.24
N ALA A 47 12.20 4.51 -16.49
CA ALA A 47 12.25 5.10 -17.80
C ALA A 47 12.72 3.96 -18.71
N ARG A 48 11.82 3.47 -19.55
CA ARG A 48 12.22 2.62 -20.66
C ARG A 48 13.22 3.46 -21.41
N THR A 49 14.50 3.12 -21.29
CA THR A 49 15.54 3.60 -22.17
C THR A 49 15.03 3.29 -23.57
N ALA A 50 14.58 4.34 -24.27
CA ALA A 50 14.32 4.25 -25.69
C ALA A 50 15.67 3.97 -26.33
N SER A 51 15.83 2.76 -26.85
CA SER A 51 16.84 2.43 -27.86
C SER A 51 16.20 2.57 -29.22
#